data_AF-K2MJV4-F1
#
_entry.id   AF-K2MJV4-F1
#
_cell.length_a   1.000
_cell.length_b   1.000
_cell.length_c   1.000
_cell.angle_alpha   90.00
_cell.angle_beta   90.00
_cell.angle_gamma   90.00
#
_symmetry.space_group_name_H-M   'P 1'
#
loop_
_entity.id
_entity.type
_entity.pdbx_description
1 polymer ?
#
loop_
_entity_poly.entity_id
_entity_poly.type
_entity_poly.pdbx_seq_one_letter_code
_entity_poly.pdbx_strand_id
1 'polypeptide(L)'
;MSLDVLDYRKSALLVIDLQNAFIHDKGTLGISGVDTKRLSSIVPPLAKLIARCQEVGIPVIWTVQEHFAIDHNRARKKLLGHTAKRKQVSALAGSWDEQIIDELKPLADVNPAFVIRKHRFGAFHETRLEMMLKMLGTQHLFVTGATTNACVETSIREAYLRDYDVIAVDDCVSGVNGDWEATAKQVWKQYFCEVAQSSEVIGWIGEQVKPRVTNYGHQLIMVDDIDASVDFYTKQLGFTIRPAKPLADGRPFTAFHQGIALIGGKTAGHRQLDHIAFEVNDVRAMDARLKKAGVRYFNELHDGPYGLTIYIADPDGTKVELYQVGASA
;
A
#
# COMPACT_ATOMS: atom_id res chain seq x y z
N MET A 1 -3.95 -11.06 -12.99
CA MET A 1 -2.61 -11.68 -13.01
C MET A 1 -1.53 -10.77 -12.45
N SER A 2 -1.44 -9.46 -12.78
CA SER A 2 -0.41 -8.58 -12.20
C SER A 2 -0.73 -8.06 -10.79
N LEU A 3 -2.00 -7.73 -10.50
CA LEU A 3 -2.36 -7.16 -9.19
C LEU A 3 -2.47 -8.22 -8.07
N ASP A 4 -2.73 -9.49 -8.41
CA ASP A 4 -3.06 -10.55 -7.44
C ASP A 4 -1.88 -10.93 -6.52
N VAL A 5 -0.66 -10.64 -6.94
CA VAL A 5 0.58 -10.89 -6.16
C VAL A 5 0.94 -9.74 -5.22
N LEU A 6 0.25 -8.60 -5.31
CA LEU A 6 0.53 -7.40 -4.53
C LEU A 6 -0.20 -7.44 -3.19
N ASP A 7 0.37 -6.79 -2.17
CA ASP A 7 -0.29 -6.54 -0.89
C ASP A 7 -0.67 -5.06 -0.76
N TYR A 8 -1.97 -4.77 -0.69
CA TYR A 8 -2.47 -3.40 -0.57
C TYR A 8 -1.91 -2.65 0.65
N ARG A 9 -1.57 -3.38 1.74
CA ARG A 9 -0.97 -2.81 2.95
C ARG A 9 0.46 -2.32 2.74
N LYS A 10 1.10 -2.76 1.66
CA LYS A 10 2.44 -2.37 1.21
C LYS A 10 2.41 -1.52 -0.06
N SER A 11 1.23 -1.05 -0.46
CA SER A 11 1.07 -0.20 -1.64
C SER A 11 1.03 1.28 -1.28
N ALA A 12 1.41 2.15 -2.22
CA ALA A 12 1.09 3.57 -2.18
C ALA A 12 0.64 4.06 -3.57
N LEU A 13 -0.19 5.11 -3.59
CA LEU A 13 -0.59 5.82 -4.80
C LEU A 13 0.25 7.09 -4.94
N LEU A 14 0.97 7.23 -6.06
CA LEU A 14 1.74 8.41 -6.42
C LEU A 14 0.96 9.25 -7.42
N VAL A 15 0.62 10.48 -7.03
CA VAL A 15 -0.13 11.46 -7.83
C VAL A 15 0.82 12.56 -8.33
N ILE A 16 1.11 12.55 -9.63
CA ILE A 16 2.17 13.40 -10.20
C ILE A 16 1.62 14.69 -10.81
N ASP A 17 1.96 15.83 -10.22
CA ASP A 17 1.82 17.18 -10.79
C ASP A 17 0.41 17.55 -11.29
N LEU A 18 -0.64 17.25 -10.52
CA LEU A 18 -2.03 17.68 -10.81
C LEU A 18 -2.26 19.16 -10.45
N GLN A 19 -1.40 20.03 -10.97
CA GLN A 19 -1.37 21.46 -10.69
C GLN A 19 -2.06 22.28 -11.79
N ASN A 20 -2.55 23.46 -11.44
CA ASN A 20 -3.21 24.39 -12.37
C ASN A 20 -2.36 24.65 -13.62
N ALA A 21 -1.04 24.81 -13.47
CA ALA A 21 -0.10 25.03 -14.58
C ALA A 21 -0.24 24.02 -15.73
N PHE A 22 -0.58 22.77 -15.41
CA PHE A 22 -0.59 21.66 -16.35
C PHE A 22 -1.99 21.24 -16.76
N ILE A 23 -2.95 21.30 -15.84
CA ILE A 23 -4.29 20.73 -16.03
C ILE A 23 -5.33 21.79 -16.44
N HIS A 24 -5.25 23.00 -15.89
CA HIS A 24 -6.25 24.03 -16.11
C HIS A 24 -6.00 24.77 -17.43
N ASP A 25 -7.06 25.11 -18.18
CA ASP A 25 -6.97 25.86 -19.44
C ASP A 25 -6.32 27.27 -19.32
N LYS A 26 -6.43 27.90 -18.15
CA LYS A 26 -5.79 29.17 -17.79
C LYS A 26 -4.39 28.99 -17.19
N GLY A 27 -3.98 27.76 -16.90
CA GLY A 27 -2.61 27.46 -16.46
C GLY A 27 -1.60 27.63 -17.59
N THR A 28 -0.31 27.64 -17.24
CA THR A 28 0.76 27.86 -18.22
C THR A 28 0.66 27.01 -19.48
N LEU A 29 0.35 25.70 -19.40
CA LEU A 29 0.20 24.86 -20.58
C LEU A 29 -0.95 25.33 -21.48
N GLY A 30 -2.13 25.55 -20.91
CA GLY A 30 -3.32 25.97 -21.65
C GLY A 30 -3.14 27.32 -22.33
N ILE A 31 -2.65 28.34 -21.60
CA ILE A 31 -2.39 29.66 -22.22
C ILE A 31 -1.29 29.57 -23.28
N SER A 32 -0.37 28.59 -23.18
CA SER A 32 0.68 28.34 -24.17
C SER A 32 0.21 27.48 -25.35
N GLY A 33 -1.10 27.23 -25.49
CA GLY A 33 -1.70 26.55 -26.64
C GLY A 33 -1.64 25.02 -26.59
N VAL A 34 -1.36 24.42 -25.43
CA VAL A 34 -1.49 22.97 -25.24
C VAL A 34 -2.96 22.62 -25.02
N ASP A 35 -3.42 21.52 -25.62
CA ASP A 35 -4.75 20.98 -25.34
C ASP A 35 -4.81 20.40 -23.93
N THR A 36 -5.33 21.19 -23.00
CA THR A 36 -5.51 20.78 -21.60
C THR A 36 -6.72 19.89 -21.39
N LYS A 37 -7.66 19.76 -22.35
CA LYS A 37 -8.84 18.88 -22.19
C LYS A 37 -8.43 17.42 -22.06
N ARG A 38 -7.40 17.00 -22.82
CA ARG A 38 -6.80 15.67 -22.70
C ARG A 38 -6.11 15.48 -21.34
N LEU A 39 -5.46 16.51 -20.82
CA LEU A 39 -4.79 16.44 -19.52
C LEU A 39 -5.81 16.41 -18.37
N SER A 40 -6.89 17.18 -18.45
CA SER A 40 -7.93 17.24 -17.42
C SER A 40 -8.87 16.03 -17.43
N SER A 41 -8.93 15.25 -18.52
CA SER A 41 -9.83 14.10 -18.62
C SER A 41 -9.52 12.98 -17.60
N ILE A 42 -8.32 12.94 -17.02
CA ILE A 42 -7.93 11.95 -16.01
C ILE A 42 -8.42 12.31 -14.60
N VAL A 43 -8.87 13.55 -14.38
CA VAL A 43 -9.23 14.03 -13.03
C VAL A 43 -10.41 13.24 -12.44
N PRO A 44 -11.52 12.97 -13.16
CA PRO A 44 -12.64 12.22 -12.59
C PRO A 44 -12.31 10.77 -12.16
N PRO A 45 -11.65 9.91 -12.97
CA PRO A 45 -11.26 8.58 -12.50
C PRO A 45 -10.21 8.63 -11.40
N LEU A 46 -9.24 9.56 -11.48
CA LEU A 46 -8.21 9.73 -10.46
C LEU A 46 -8.79 10.12 -9.10
N ALA A 47 -9.77 11.03 -9.05
CA ALA A 47 -10.44 11.41 -7.81
C ALA A 47 -11.10 10.20 -7.12
N LYS A 48 -11.74 9.31 -7.89
CA LYS A 48 -12.36 8.08 -7.36
C LYS A 48 -11.31 7.12 -6.81
N LEU A 49 -10.20 6.94 -7.54
CA LEU A 49 -9.10 6.09 -7.09
C LEU A 49 -8.46 6.62 -5.81
N ILE A 50 -8.17 7.92 -5.74
CA ILE A 50 -7.61 8.57 -4.54
C ILE A 50 -8.51 8.35 -3.34
N ALA A 51 -9.81 8.66 -3.48
CA ALA A 51 -10.78 8.47 -2.39
C ALA A 51 -10.80 7.01 -1.91
N ARG A 52 -10.77 6.05 -2.84
CA ARG A 52 -10.73 4.63 -2.50
C ARG A 52 -9.44 4.25 -1.76
N CYS A 53 -8.28 4.72 -2.20
CA CYS A 53 -7.01 4.47 -1.51
C CYS A 53 -7.04 5.03 -0.07
N GLN A 54 -7.52 6.26 0.10
CA GLN A 54 -7.63 6.90 1.42
C GLN A 54 -8.59 6.15 2.35
N GLU A 55 -9.73 5.68 1.83
CA GLU A 55 -10.73 4.92 2.60
C GLU A 55 -10.13 3.65 3.25
N VAL A 56 -9.22 2.96 2.54
CA VAL A 56 -8.61 1.71 3.00
C VAL A 56 -7.22 1.87 3.61
N GLY A 57 -6.76 3.12 3.77
CA GLY A 57 -5.47 3.43 4.37
C GLY A 57 -4.24 3.25 3.46
N ILE A 58 -4.42 3.10 2.14
CA ILE A 58 -3.29 3.17 1.19
C ILE A 58 -2.79 4.62 1.14
N PRO A 59 -1.50 4.88 1.44
CA PRO A 59 -0.93 6.22 1.37
C PRO A 59 -1.10 6.83 -0.03
N VAL A 60 -1.62 8.07 -0.09
CA VAL A 60 -1.67 8.87 -1.32
C VAL A 60 -0.64 9.97 -1.22
N ILE A 61 0.42 9.85 -2.01
CA ILE A 61 1.57 10.74 -2.04
C ILE A 61 1.48 11.63 -3.28
N TRP A 62 1.58 12.92 -3.08
CA TRP A 62 1.44 13.91 -4.13
C TRP A 62 2.80 14.49 -4.46
N THR A 63 3.04 14.78 -5.73
CA THR A 63 4.13 15.68 -6.11
C THR A 63 3.58 16.98 -6.65
N VAL A 64 4.30 18.05 -6.32
CA VAL A 64 4.10 19.38 -6.90
C VAL A 64 5.42 19.82 -7.50
N GLN A 65 5.42 20.04 -8.82
CA GLN A 65 6.54 20.63 -9.53
C GLN A 65 6.62 22.10 -9.12
N GLU A 66 7.80 22.52 -8.65
CA GLU A 66 8.07 23.89 -8.24
C GLU A 66 9.20 24.48 -9.09
N HIS A 67 8.94 25.65 -9.67
CA HIS A 67 9.95 26.45 -10.35
C HIS A 67 10.11 27.80 -9.65
N PHE A 68 11.35 28.28 -9.59
CA PHE A 68 11.65 29.63 -9.15
C PHE A 68 11.83 30.57 -10.33
N ALA A 69 11.52 31.85 -10.14
CA ALA A 69 11.75 32.88 -11.16
C ALA A 69 13.24 32.97 -11.52
N ILE A 70 14.11 32.70 -10.54
CA ILE A 70 15.56 32.65 -10.70
C ILE A 70 16.04 31.23 -10.40
N ASP A 71 16.44 30.49 -11.43
CA ASP A 71 17.11 29.19 -11.32
C ASP A 71 18.45 29.26 -12.08
N HIS A 72 19.52 29.60 -11.36
CA HIS A 72 20.86 29.71 -11.93
C HIS A 72 21.39 28.39 -12.49
N ASN A 73 20.89 27.24 -12.02
CA ASN A 73 21.32 25.94 -12.53
C ASN A 73 20.72 25.68 -13.92
N ARG A 74 19.43 25.96 -14.12
CA ARG A 74 18.80 25.92 -15.45
C ARG A 74 19.36 26.98 -16.38
N ALA A 75 19.63 28.18 -15.87
CA ALA A 75 20.18 29.29 -16.67
C ALA A 75 21.58 28.99 -17.24
N ARG A 76 22.34 28.04 -16.66
CA ARG A 76 23.62 27.58 -17.23
C ARG A 76 23.47 26.81 -18.55
N LYS A 77 22.28 26.25 -18.85
CA LYS A 77 22.07 25.47 -20.07
C LYS A 77 22.12 26.39 -21.29
N LYS A 78 22.99 26.06 -22.25
CA LYS A 78 23.10 26.78 -23.53
C LYS A 78 22.01 26.41 -24.53
N LEU A 79 21.44 25.20 -24.40
CA LEU A 79 20.33 24.73 -25.22
C LEU A 79 19.00 25.08 -24.55
N LEU A 80 18.07 25.60 -25.35
CA LEU A 80 16.72 25.92 -24.88
C LEU A 80 16.03 24.66 -24.32
N GLY A 81 15.47 24.80 -23.12
CA GLY A 81 14.70 23.73 -22.48
C GLY A 81 13.29 23.59 -23.05
N HIS A 82 12.61 22.50 -22.67
CA HIS A 82 11.22 22.23 -23.04
C HIS A 82 10.22 23.32 -22.60
N THR A 83 10.57 24.12 -21.59
CA THR A 83 9.75 25.26 -21.12
C THR A 83 9.97 26.54 -21.91
N ALA A 84 10.96 26.61 -22.81
CA ALA A 84 11.33 27.86 -23.49
C ALA A 84 10.22 28.43 -24.41
N LYS A 85 9.28 27.59 -24.84
CA LYS A 85 8.12 27.98 -25.66
C LYS A 85 6.88 28.33 -24.82
N ARG A 86 6.97 28.30 -23.49
CA ARG A 86 5.84 28.63 -22.60
C ARG A 86 5.72 30.14 -22.46
N LYS A 87 4.49 30.63 -22.34
CA LYS A 87 4.21 32.07 -22.19
C LYS A 87 4.67 32.63 -20.84
N GLN A 88 4.87 31.79 -19.84
CA GLN A 88 5.38 32.14 -18.52
C GLN A 88 6.10 30.96 -17.87
N VAL A 89 6.72 31.19 -16.71
CA VAL A 89 7.33 30.12 -15.91
C VAL A 89 6.23 29.22 -15.34
N SER A 90 6.16 27.97 -15.82
CA SER A 90 5.17 26.99 -15.36
C SER A 90 5.35 26.66 -13.88
N ALA A 91 4.25 26.61 -13.12
CA ALA A 91 4.27 26.24 -11.71
C ALA A 91 5.29 27.07 -10.90
N LEU A 92 5.24 28.39 -11.09
CA LEU A 92 6.06 29.33 -10.35
C LEU A 92 5.71 29.27 -8.85
N ALA A 93 6.72 29.19 -7.99
CA ALA A 93 6.54 29.08 -6.53
C ALA A 93 5.63 30.20 -5.98
N GLY A 94 4.64 29.80 -5.18
CA GLY A 94 3.65 30.70 -4.59
C GLY A 94 2.58 31.24 -5.56
N SER A 95 2.65 30.89 -6.85
CA SER A 95 1.63 31.30 -7.83
C SER A 95 0.42 30.35 -7.81
N TRP A 96 -0.69 30.80 -8.41
CA TRP A 96 -1.85 29.93 -8.65
C TRP A 96 -1.49 28.69 -9.50
N ASP A 97 -0.55 28.87 -10.44
CA ASP A 97 -0.04 27.84 -11.33
C ASP A 97 0.56 26.64 -10.57
N GLU A 98 1.21 26.89 -9.43
CA GLU A 98 1.78 25.86 -8.57
C GLU A 98 0.72 25.08 -7.77
N GLN A 99 -0.47 25.62 -7.57
CA GLN A 99 -1.46 24.99 -6.71
C GLN A 99 -2.03 23.73 -7.38
N ILE A 100 -2.28 22.70 -6.58
CA ILE A 100 -3.12 21.56 -6.99
C ILE A 100 -4.48 22.10 -7.39
N ILE A 101 -5.07 21.55 -8.46
CA ILE A 101 -6.39 21.97 -8.95
C ILE A 101 -7.47 21.85 -7.86
N ASP A 102 -8.44 22.74 -7.87
CA ASP A 102 -9.46 22.85 -6.82
C ASP A 102 -10.26 21.55 -6.65
N GLU A 103 -10.49 20.80 -7.72
CA GLU A 103 -11.23 19.54 -7.72
C GLU A 103 -10.54 18.44 -6.89
N LEU A 104 -9.21 18.47 -6.80
CA LEU A 104 -8.41 17.46 -6.09
C LEU A 104 -7.84 17.98 -4.76
N LYS A 105 -7.89 19.29 -4.53
CA LYS A 105 -7.34 19.93 -3.33
C LYS A 105 -7.87 19.34 -2.02
N PRO A 106 -9.19 19.10 -1.84
CA PRO A 106 -9.70 18.48 -0.60
C PRO A 106 -9.10 17.09 -0.33
N LEU A 107 -8.80 16.33 -1.40
CA LEU A 107 -8.19 15.00 -1.28
C LEU A 107 -6.69 15.10 -0.93
N ALA A 108 -5.98 16.10 -1.44
CA ALA A 108 -4.58 16.35 -1.08
C ALA A 108 -4.44 16.83 0.37
N ASP A 109 -5.38 17.65 0.84
CA ASP A 109 -5.39 18.23 2.18
C ASP A 109 -5.70 17.22 3.30
N VAL A 110 -6.13 15.98 2.97
CA VAL A 110 -6.30 14.88 3.93
C VAL A 110 -4.99 14.58 4.66
N ASN A 111 -3.84 14.66 3.96
CA ASN A 111 -2.53 14.51 4.58
C ASN A 111 -1.48 15.40 3.90
N PRO A 112 -1.34 16.67 4.32
CA PRO A 112 -0.39 17.61 3.72
C PRO A 112 1.07 17.16 3.84
N ALA A 113 1.39 16.32 4.83
CA ALA A 113 2.73 15.77 5.00
C ALA A 113 3.11 14.77 3.89
N PHE A 114 2.16 14.33 3.06
CA PHE A 114 2.40 13.49 1.88
C PHE A 114 2.50 14.29 0.57
N VAL A 115 2.51 15.63 0.63
CA VAL A 115 2.82 16.47 -0.52
C VAL A 115 4.33 16.71 -0.60
N ILE A 116 4.92 16.38 -1.75
CA ILE A 116 6.36 16.45 -2.01
C ILE A 116 6.63 17.48 -3.11
N ARG A 117 7.38 18.52 -2.76
CA ARG A 117 7.89 19.49 -3.72
C ARG A 117 9.05 18.87 -4.49
N LYS A 118 9.03 19.00 -5.82
CA LYS A 118 10.13 18.55 -6.69
C LYS A 118 10.50 19.63 -7.70
N HIS A 119 11.79 19.69 -8.02
CA HIS A 119 12.31 20.67 -8.96
C HIS A 119 12.72 20.07 -10.30
N ARG A 120 12.61 18.76 -10.52
CA ARG A 120 12.94 18.06 -11.77
C ARG A 120 11.84 17.04 -12.10
N PHE A 121 11.94 16.40 -13.26
CA PHE A 121 10.89 15.50 -13.74
C PHE A 121 10.63 14.32 -12.80
N GLY A 122 11.70 13.62 -12.39
CA GLY A 122 11.62 12.46 -11.52
C GLY A 122 11.16 12.82 -10.11
N ALA A 123 10.16 12.09 -9.61
CA ALA A 123 9.63 12.27 -8.27
C ALA A 123 10.64 11.87 -7.18
N PHE A 124 11.63 11.03 -7.48
CA PHE A 124 12.66 10.61 -6.53
C PHE A 124 13.89 11.52 -6.55
N HIS A 125 14.12 12.24 -7.66
CA HIS A 125 15.34 13.02 -7.85
C HIS A 125 15.42 14.21 -6.88
N GLU A 126 16.33 14.09 -5.89
CA GLU A 126 16.59 15.10 -4.86
C GLU A 126 15.33 15.49 -4.06
N THR A 127 14.44 14.52 -3.81
CA THR A 127 13.26 14.70 -2.95
C THR A 127 13.30 13.76 -1.74
N ARG A 128 12.37 13.95 -0.81
CA ARG A 128 12.18 13.04 0.34
C ARG A 128 11.31 11.81 0.04
N LEU A 129 10.91 11.59 -1.22
CA LEU A 129 9.96 10.52 -1.59
C LEU A 129 10.47 9.13 -1.19
N GLU A 130 11.72 8.81 -1.53
CA GLU A 130 12.27 7.48 -1.25
C GLU A 130 12.29 7.15 0.25
N MET A 131 12.71 8.13 1.07
CA MET A 131 12.73 7.95 2.52
C MET A 131 11.31 7.77 3.07
N MET A 132 10.35 8.57 2.60
CA MET A 132 8.95 8.45 3.00
C MET A 132 8.38 7.07 2.66
N LEU A 133 8.59 6.59 1.43
CA LEU A 133 8.13 5.26 1.01
C LEU A 133 8.75 4.14 1.85
N LYS A 134 10.04 4.23 2.20
CA LYS A 134 10.70 3.28 3.11
C LYS A 134 10.10 3.29 4.51
N MET A 135 9.84 4.49 5.07
CA MET A 135 9.20 4.63 6.38
C MET A 135 7.78 4.06 6.40
N LEU A 136 7.06 4.14 5.28
CA LEU A 136 5.72 3.57 5.10
C LEU A 136 5.74 2.06 4.80
N GLY A 137 6.92 1.44 4.66
CA GLY A 137 7.05 0.04 4.28
C GLY A 137 6.52 -0.28 2.88
N THR A 138 6.43 0.72 2.00
CA THR A 138 5.90 0.56 0.64
C THR A 138 6.81 -0.34 -0.18
N GLN A 139 6.22 -1.26 -0.93
CA GLN A 139 6.86 -2.17 -1.89
C GLN A 139 6.24 -2.04 -3.29
N HIS A 140 4.99 -1.56 -3.39
CA HIS A 140 4.26 -1.46 -4.65
C HIS A 140 3.76 -0.02 -4.87
N LEU A 141 3.88 0.50 -6.09
CA LEU A 141 3.49 1.86 -6.44
C LEU A 141 2.48 1.88 -7.59
N PHE A 142 1.31 2.45 -7.31
CA PHE A 142 0.38 2.90 -8.35
C PHE A 142 0.79 4.31 -8.78
N VAL A 143 1.15 4.50 -10.05
CA VAL A 143 1.64 5.79 -10.56
C VAL A 143 0.62 6.45 -11.47
N THR A 144 0.31 7.71 -11.20
CA THR A 144 -0.72 8.51 -11.87
C THR A 144 -0.27 9.94 -12.13
N GLY A 145 -1.02 10.68 -12.93
CA GLY A 145 -0.87 12.13 -13.11
C GLY A 145 -0.31 12.54 -14.46
N ALA A 146 0.40 13.67 -14.47
CA ALA A 146 0.85 14.32 -15.70
C ALA A 146 2.33 14.76 -15.64
N THR A 147 3.06 14.81 -16.76
CA THR A 147 2.68 14.31 -18.09
C THR A 147 3.28 12.94 -18.35
N THR A 148 2.56 12.05 -19.08
CA THR A 148 2.94 10.66 -19.39
C THR A 148 4.43 10.47 -19.65
N ASN A 149 4.95 11.01 -20.75
CA ASN A 149 6.30 10.73 -21.24
C ASN A 149 7.39 11.67 -20.67
N ALA A 150 7.10 12.35 -19.55
CA ALA A 150 8.06 13.19 -18.83
C ALA A 150 8.08 12.85 -17.33
N CYS A 151 7.38 13.60 -16.49
CA CYS A 151 7.40 13.39 -15.03
C CYS A 151 6.93 11.99 -14.63
N VAL A 152 5.85 11.49 -15.24
CA VAL A 152 5.30 10.15 -14.94
C VAL A 152 6.29 9.07 -15.35
N GLU A 153 6.72 9.04 -16.61
CA GLU A 153 7.70 8.04 -17.10
C GLU A 153 9.04 8.09 -16.34
N THR A 154 9.55 9.28 -16.05
CA THR A 154 10.81 9.41 -15.29
C THR A 154 10.65 8.79 -13.91
N SER A 155 9.51 9.04 -13.24
CA SER A 155 9.22 8.49 -11.92
C SER A 155 8.97 6.98 -11.95
N ILE A 156 8.33 6.46 -12.99
CA ILE A 156 8.17 5.00 -13.21
C ILE A 156 9.54 4.33 -13.34
N ARG A 157 10.44 4.88 -14.17
CA ARG A 157 11.79 4.36 -14.33
C ARG A 157 12.60 4.43 -13.03
N GLU A 158 12.50 5.55 -12.31
CA GLU A 158 13.16 5.72 -11.01
C GLU A 158 12.64 4.76 -9.93
N ALA A 159 11.34 4.47 -9.92
CA ALA A 159 10.72 3.50 -9.03
C ALA A 159 11.18 2.07 -9.35
N TYR A 160 11.17 1.69 -10.63
CA TYR A 160 11.64 0.37 -11.07
C TYR A 160 13.11 0.14 -10.68
N LEU A 161 13.98 1.14 -10.88
CA LEU A 161 15.40 1.06 -10.49
C LEU A 161 15.65 1.01 -8.97
N ARG A 162 14.59 1.16 -8.17
CA ARG A 162 14.61 1.03 -6.71
C ARG A 162 13.87 -0.22 -6.23
N ASP A 163 13.62 -1.16 -7.14
CA ASP A 163 12.98 -2.45 -6.88
C ASP A 163 11.55 -2.33 -6.30
N TYR A 164 10.83 -1.26 -6.65
CA TYR A 164 9.38 -1.20 -6.43
C TYR A 164 8.64 -1.98 -7.53
N ASP A 165 7.60 -2.72 -7.16
CA ASP A 165 6.61 -3.17 -8.15
C ASP A 165 5.79 -1.98 -8.62
N VAL A 166 5.83 -1.67 -9.91
CA VAL A 166 5.17 -0.48 -10.46
C VAL A 166 3.96 -0.85 -11.28
N ILE A 167 2.88 -0.09 -11.09
CA ILE A 167 1.65 -0.17 -11.87
C ILE A 167 1.30 1.25 -12.33
N ALA A 168 1.35 1.51 -13.63
CA ALA A 168 0.81 2.75 -14.18
C ALA A 168 -0.72 2.63 -14.33
N VAL A 169 -1.47 3.59 -13.78
CA VAL A 169 -2.93 3.57 -13.88
C VAL A 169 -3.36 4.35 -15.12
N ASP A 170 -3.73 3.63 -16.16
CA ASP A 170 -3.77 4.09 -17.55
C ASP A 170 -4.70 5.28 -17.81
N ASP A 171 -5.93 5.19 -17.30
CA ASP A 171 -6.96 6.23 -17.37
C ASP A 171 -6.76 7.37 -16.35
N CYS A 172 -5.74 7.24 -15.50
CA CYS A 172 -5.32 8.25 -14.53
C CYS A 172 -3.96 8.88 -14.93
N VAL A 173 -3.50 8.69 -16.16
CA VAL A 173 -2.25 9.24 -16.70
C VAL A 173 -2.50 9.90 -18.05
N SER A 174 -1.99 11.11 -18.25
CA SER A 174 -2.17 11.82 -19.52
C SER A 174 -0.96 12.67 -19.91
N GLY A 175 -0.72 12.76 -21.21
CA GLY A 175 0.34 13.55 -21.82
C GLY A 175 -0.19 14.63 -22.76
N VAL A 176 0.69 15.52 -23.20
CA VAL A 176 0.35 16.62 -24.13
C VAL A 176 0.11 16.14 -25.57
N ASN A 177 0.47 14.90 -25.90
CA ASN A 177 0.33 14.31 -27.21
C ASN A 177 0.00 12.81 -27.07
N GLY A 178 -1.09 12.37 -27.72
CA GLY A 178 -1.55 10.99 -27.64
C GLY A 178 -0.61 9.96 -28.28
N ASP A 179 0.11 10.33 -29.33
CA ASP A 179 1.04 9.41 -30.00
C ASP A 179 2.24 9.09 -29.08
N TRP A 180 2.79 10.12 -28.43
CA TRP A 180 3.89 9.94 -27.48
C TRP A 180 3.46 9.14 -26.26
N GLU A 181 2.23 9.35 -25.81
CA GLU A 181 1.65 8.60 -24.70
C GLU A 181 1.52 7.12 -25.03
N ALA A 182 1.01 6.78 -26.22
CA ALA A 182 0.91 5.40 -26.67
C ALA A 182 2.29 4.72 -26.76
N THR A 183 3.29 5.39 -27.33
CA THR A 183 4.66 4.88 -27.41
C THR A 183 5.28 4.68 -26.02
N ALA A 184 5.13 5.66 -25.12
CA ALA A 184 5.65 5.54 -23.75
C ALA A 184 5.05 4.32 -23.03
N LYS A 185 3.73 4.14 -23.10
CA LYS A 185 3.02 3.01 -22.49
C LYS A 185 3.48 1.64 -23.04
N GLN A 186 3.83 1.56 -24.33
CA GLN A 186 4.42 0.34 -24.89
C GLN A 186 5.80 0.03 -24.29
N VAL A 187 6.64 1.05 -24.13
CA VAL A 187 7.96 0.92 -23.49
C VAL A 187 7.82 0.53 -22.01
N TRP A 188 6.84 1.09 -21.30
CA TRP A 188 6.59 0.76 -19.89
C TRP A 188 6.25 -0.71 -19.69
N LYS A 189 5.30 -1.23 -20.47
CA LYS A 189 4.88 -2.65 -20.43
C LYS A 189 6.03 -3.61 -20.73
N GLN A 190 6.98 -3.20 -21.56
CA GLN A 190 8.11 -4.03 -21.94
C GLN A 190 9.20 -4.09 -20.86
N TYR A 191 9.38 -3.02 -20.08
CA TYR A 191 10.61 -2.86 -19.28
C TYR A 191 10.40 -2.45 -17.82
N PHE A 192 9.34 -1.73 -17.48
CA PHE A 192 9.31 -0.96 -16.23
C PHE A 192 8.11 -1.23 -15.34
N CYS A 193 6.93 -1.47 -15.91
CA CYS A 193 5.72 -1.59 -15.10
C CYS A 193 4.60 -2.33 -15.82
N GLU A 194 3.67 -2.83 -15.03
CA GLU A 194 2.37 -3.26 -15.51
C GLU A 194 1.46 -2.03 -15.70
N VAL A 195 0.40 -2.19 -16.51
CA VAL A 195 -0.57 -1.11 -16.77
C VAL A 195 -1.97 -1.64 -16.49
N ALA A 196 -2.73 -0.91 -15.69
CA ALA A 196 -4.09 -1.27 -15.29
C ALA A 196 -5.03 -0.06 -15.36
N GLN A 197 -6.33 -0.29 -15.50
CA GLN A 197 -7.35 0.75 -15.37
C GLN A 197 -7.64 1.04 -13.90
N SER A 198 -8.06 2.27 -13.58
CA SER A 198 -8.45 2.65 -12.23
C SER A 198 -9.56 1.76 -11.65
N SER A 199 -10.49 1.31 -12.48
CA SER A 199 -11.57 0.37 -12.10
C SER A 199 -11.04 -1.00 -11.68
N GLU A 200 -9.99 -1.49 -12.34
CA GLU A 200 -9.33 -2.76 -11.97
C GLU A 200 -8.61 -2.62 -10.63
N VAL A 201 -7.90 -1.51 -10.40
CA VAL A 201 -7.25 -1.22 -9.12
C VAL A 201 -8.28 -1.09 -8.00
N ILE A 202 -9.38 -0.36 -8.21
CA ILE A 202 -10.46 -0.20 -7.23
C ILE A 202 -11.12 -1.56 -6.93
N GLY A 203 -11.41 -2.37 -7.95
CA GLY A 203 -11.97 -3.70 -7.80
C GLY A 203 -11.03 -4.63 -7.02
N TRP A 204 -9.75 -4.61 -7.35
CA TRP A 204 -8.71 -5.34 -6.63
C TRP A 204 -8.64 -4.91 -5.16
N ILE A 205 -8.61 -3.61 -4.84
CA ILE A 205 -8.68 -3.12 -3.45
C ILE A 205 -9.93 -3.70 -2.75
N GLY A 206 -11.09 -3.69 -3.43
CA GLY A 206 -12.33 -4.27 -2.93
C GLY A 206 -12.21 -5.74 -2.52
N GLU A 207 -11.51 -6.56 -3.31
CA GLU A 207 -11.24 -7.96 -2.98
C GLU A 207 -10.18 -8.10 -1.87
N GLN A 208 -9.17 -7.22 -1.85
CA GLN A 208 -8.07 -7.25 -0.88
C GLN A 208 -8.51 -6.95 0.55
N VAL A 209 -9.49 -6.06 0.72
CA VAL A 209 -10.00 -5.68 2.05
C VAL A 209 -11.04 -6.64 2.62
N LYS A 210 -11.52 -7.62 1.84
CA LYS A 210 -12.49 -8.60 2.35
C LYS A 210 -11.89 -9.37 3.53
N PRO A 211 -12.66 -9.62 4.60
CA PRO A 211 -12.17 -10.34 5.78
C PRO A 211 -11.72 -11.75 5.39
N ARG A 212 -10.45 -12.04 5.59
CA ARG A 212 -9.84 -13.33 5.28
C ARG A 212 -8.64 -13.62 6.17
N VAL A 213 -8.28 -14.90 6.23
CA VAL A 213 -6.99 -15.34 6.74
C VAL A 213 -5.90 -14.82 5.79
N THR A 214 -4.87 -14.23 6.38
CA THR A 214 -3.70 -13.69 5.67
C THR A 214 -2.45 -14.49 5.95
N ASN A 215 -2.36 -15.14 7.12
CA ASN A 215 -1.21 -15.96 7.47
C ASN A 215 -1.59 -17.07 8.45
N TYR A 216 -0.80 -18.14 8.45
CA TYR A 216 -0.78 -19.09 9.55
C TYR A 216 -0.02 -18.47 10.73
N GLY A 217 -0.63 -18.49 11.92
CA GLY A 217 -0.04 -17.91 13.13
C GLY A 217 0.77 -18.94 13.90
N HIS A 218 0.08 -19.76 14.69
CA HIS A 218 0.69 -20.78 15.52
C HIS A 218 -0.24 -21.96 15.77
N GLN A 219 0.32 -23.03 16.31
CA GLN A 219 -0.45 -24.18 16.80
C GLN A 219 0.02 -24.61 18.18
N LEU A 220 -0.93 -24.80 19.09
CA LEU A 220 -0.65 -25.30 20.43
C LEU A 220 -1.01 -26.79 20.52
N ILE A 221 -0.03 -27.59 20.89
CA ILE A 221 -0.13 -29.04 21.01
C ILE A 221 -0.10 -29.40 22.49
N MET A 222 -1.11 -30.15 22.93
CA MET A 222 -1.17 -30.69 24.28
C MET A 222 -0.28 -31.93 24.38
N VAL A 223 0.53 -31.96 25.43
CA VAL A 223 1.45 -33.05 25.76
C VAL A 223 1.26 -33.49 27.20
N ASP A 224 1.59 -34.75 27.46
CA ASP A 224 1.53 -35.35 28.79
C ASP A 224 2.78 -34.96 29.59
N ASP A 225 3.96 -35.33 29.05
CA ASP A 225 5.27 -34.93 29.54
C ASP A 225 5.83 -33.79 28.66
N ILE A 226 5.81 -32.57 29.21
CA ILE A 226 6.29 -31.38 28.50
C ILE A 226 7.81 -31.39 28.34
N ASP A 227 8.56 -31.84 29.35
CA ASP A 227 10.03 -31.80 29.33
C ASP A 227 10.57 -32.81 28.31
N ALA A 228 10.05 -34.04 28.31
CA ALA A 228 10.39 -35.04 27.31
C ALA A 228 10.04 -34.58 25.89
N SER A 229 8.90 -33.90 25.73
CA SER A 229 8.49 -33.35 24.43
C SER A 229 9.40 -32.22 23.99
N VAL A 230 9.73 -31.26 24.87
CA VAL A 230 10.66 -30.17 24.59
C VAL A 230 12.04 -30.73 24.19
N ASP A 231 12.52 -31.73 24.90
CA ASP A 231 13.77 -32.43 24.57
C ASP A 231 13.72 -33.07 23.18
N PHE A 232 12.62 -33.73 22.82
CA PHE A 232 12.45 -34.30 21.48
C PHE A 232 12.53 -33.20 20.39
N TYR A 233 11.73 -32.14 20.51
CA TYR A 233 11.70 -31.08 19.49
C TYR A 233 13.03 -30.33 19.40
N THR A 234 13.67 -30.03 20.53
CA THR A 234 14.93 -29.28 20.52
C THR A 234 16.13 -30.14 20.12
N LYS A 235 16.29 -31.34 20.71
CA LYS A 235 17.49 -32.16 20.52
C LYS A 235 17.42 -33.04 19.28
N GLN A 236 16.24 -33.58 18.94
CA GLN A 236 16.09 -34.50 17.81
C GLN A 236 15.73 -33.76 16.51
N LEU A 237 14.89 -32.72 16.60
CA LEU A 237 14.41 -31.98 15.43
C LEU A 237 15.08 -30.61 15.25
N GLY A 238 15.89 -30.16 16.21
CA GLY A 238 16.64 -28.91 16.12
C GLY A 238 15.79 -27.65 16.29
N PHE A 239 14.64 -27.73 16.97
CA PHE A 239 13.79 -26.57 17.20
C PHE A 239 14.44 -25.62 18.20
N THR A 240 14.13 -24.33 18.07
CA THR A 240 14.68 -23.29 18.94
C THR A 240 13.55 -22.65 19.74
N ILE A 241 13.75 -22.57 21.06
CA ILE A 241 12.76 -22.01 21.99
C ILE A 241 12.67 -20.49 21.76
N ARG A 242 11.44 -20.00 21.64
CA ARG A 242 11.11 -18.58 21.53
C ARG A 242 10.65 -18.05 22.88
N PRO A 243 11.17 -16.91 23.37
CA PRO A 243 10.62 -16.24 24.54
C PRO A 243 9.14 -15.91 24.34
N ALA A 244 8.30 -16.30 25.28
CA ALA A 244 6.87 -16.07 25.23
C ALA A 244 6.29 -15.84 26.64
N LYS A 245 5.18 -15.11 26.72
CA LYS A 245 4.50 -14.87 27.99
C LYS A 245 3.92 -16.19 28.51
N PRO A 246 3.96 -16.46 29.83
CA PRO A 246 3.26 -17.60 30.41
C PRO A 246 1.76 -17.56 30.08
N LEU A 247 1.14 -18.74 30.01
CA LEU A 247 -0.31 -18.85 29.85
C LEU A 247 -1.02 -18.29 31.08
N ALA A 248 -2.15 -17.61 30.85
CA ALA A 248 -2.95 -17.02 31.91
C ALA A 248 -3.51 -18.05 32.92
N ASP A 249 -3.67 -19.31 32.49
CA ASP A 249 -4.14 -20.42 33.31
C ASP A 249 -3.02 -21.15 34.08
N GLY A 250 -1.77 -20.72 33.92
CA GLY A 250 -0.62 -21.27 34.64
C GLY A 250 -0.13 -22.64 34.18
N ARG A 251 -0.70 -23.21 33.10
CA ARG A 251 -0.20 -24.50 32.56
C ARG A 251 1.24 -24.37 32.06
N PRO A 252 2.07 -25.44 32.18
CA PRO A 252 3.39 -25.48 31.56
C PRO A 252 3.28 -25.19 30.06
N PHE A 253 4.14 -24.33 29.54
CA PHE A 253 4.09 -23.85 28.17
C PHE A 253 5.49 -23.60 27.63
N THR A 254 5.75 -24.04 26.40
CA THR A 254 6.98 -23.74 25.66
C THR A 254 6.65 -23.43 24.22
N ALA A 255 7.04 -22.26 23.74
CA ALA A 255 6.88 -21.85 22.34
C ALA A 255 8.19 -22.00 21.57
N PHE A 256 8.09 -22.31 20.27
CA PHE A 256 9.23 -22.43 19.38
C PHE A 256 9.17 -21.42 18.23
N HIS A 257 10.32 -21.15 17.60
CA HIS A 257 10.39 -20.29 16.41
C HIS A 257 9.75 -20.94 15.16
N GLN A 258 9.56 -22.26 15.18
CA GLN A 258 9.00 -23.05 14.08
C GLN A 258 7.46 -23.00 14.01
N GLY A 259 6.80 -22.12 14.78
CA GLY A 259 5.36 -21.88 14.69
C GLY A 259 4.48 -22.82 15.52
N ILE A 260 5.07 -23.71 16.33
CA ILE A 260 4.32 -24.53 17.29
C ILE A 260 4.67 -24.15 18.74
N ALA A 261 3.76 -24.46 19.65
CA ALA A 261 3.99 -24.44 21.07
C ALA A 261 3.43 -25.69 21.74
N LEU A 262 4.04 -26.08 22.85
CA LEU A 262 3.60 -27.22 23.66
C LEU A 262 2.96 -26.70 24.92
N ILE A 263 1.87 -27.35 25.33
CA ILE A 263 1.23 -27.12 26.62
C ILE A 263 1.07 -28.42 27.38
N GLY A 264 1.36 -28.39 28.67
CA GLY A 264 1.14 -29.52 29.57
C GLY A 264 -0.34 -29.73 29.89
N GLY A 265 -0.66 -30.88 30.48
CA GLY A 265 -2.01 -31.19 30.98
C GLY A 265 -2.89 -31.98 30.02
N LYS A 266 -2.31 -32.73 29.08
CA LYS A 266 -3.04 -33.71 28.28
C LYS A 266 -3.50 -34.87 29.19
N THR A 267 -4.79 -35.16 29.21
CA THR A 267 -5.36 -36.34 29.91
C THR A 267 -6.01 -37.30 28.92
N ALA A 268 -6.34 -38.52 29.38
CA ALA A 268 -7.03 -39.51 28.56
C ALA A 268 -8.38 -38.95 28.07
N GLY A 269 -8.57 -38.91 26.74
CA GLY A 269 -9.77 -38.38 26.08
C GLY A 269 -9.67 -36.93 25.57
N HIS A 270 -8.60 -36.19 25.91
CA HIS A 270 -8.33 -34.89 25.31
C HIS A 270 -7.85 -35.02 23.87
N ARG A 271 -8.34 -34.14 22.98
CA ARG A 271 -7.75 -33.95 21.65
C ARG A 271 -6.32 -33.45 21.81
N GLN A 272 -5.38 -33.91 20.99
CA GLN A 272 -3.98 -33.48 21.12
C GLN A 272 -3.80 -32.00 20.75
N LEU A 273 -4.67 -31.43 19.93
CA LEU A 273 -4.65 -30.04 19.52
C LEU A 273 -5.42 -29.19 20.54
N ASP A 274 -4.78 -28.16 21.11
CA ASP A 274 -5.48 -27.15 21.91
C ASP A 274 -6.17 -26.14 20.97
N HIS A 275 -5.40 -25.47 20.11
CA HIS A 275 -5.92 -24.62 19.04
C HIS A 275 -4.92 -24.41 17.90
N ILE A 276 -5.46 -23.97 16.75
CA ILE A 276 -4.71 -23.43 15.61
C ILE A 276 -5.06 -21.96 15.49
N ALA A 277 -4.08 -21.10 15.23
CA ALA A 277 -4.26 -19.68 15.10
C ALA A 277 -3.94 -19.18 13.70
N PHE A 278 -4.73 -18.21 13.23
CA PHE A 278 -4.54 -17.54 11.95
C PHE A 278 -4.59 -16.03 12.13
N GLU A 279 -3.69 -15.34 11.42
CA GLU A 279 -3.75 -13.90 11.30
C GLU A 279 -4.81 -13.51 10.26
N VAL A 280 -5.64 -12.54 10.58
CA VAL A 280 -6.67 -11.99 9.68
C VAL A 280 -6.45 -10.50 9.43
N ASN A 281 -6.86 -10.02 8.26
CA ASN A 281 -6.74 -8.60 7.89
C ASN A 281 -7.76 -7.69 8.60
N ASP A 282 -8.92 -8.21 8.99
CA ASP A 282 -9.96 -7.49 9.73
C ASP A 282 -10.73 -8.46 10.63
N VAL A 283 -10.35 -8.53 11.91
CA VAL A 283 -10.98 -9.45 12.87
C VAL A 283 -12.39 -9.03 13.26
N ARG A 284 -12.72 -7.72 13.21
CA ARG A 284 -14.04 -7.20 13.58
C ARG A 284 -15.08 -7.56 12.52
N ALA A 285 -14.75 -7.34 11.25
CA ALA A 285 -15.61 -7.74 10.15
C ALA A 285 -15.70 -9.26 10.01
N MET A 286 -14.63 -9.99 10.34
CA MET A 286 -14.65 -11.45 10.45
C MET A 286 -15.61 -11.92 11.56
N ASP A 287 -15.53 -11.36 12.77
CA ASP A 287 -16.43 -11.65 13.90
C ASP A 287 -17.90 -11.45 13.52
N ALA A 288 -18.22 -10.30 12.91
CA ALA A 288 -19.57 -10.00 12.43
C ALA A 288 -20.06 -11.05 11.40
N ARG A 289 -19.21 -11.46 10.45
CA ARG A 289 -19.54 -12.48 9.45
C ARG A 289 -19.80 -13.84 10.10
N LEU A 290 -18.95 -14.25 11.04
CA LEU A 290 -19.04 -15.53 11.74
C LEU A 290 -20.25 -15.59 12.68
N LYS A 291 -20.57 -14.50 13.38
CA LYS A 291 -21.81 -14.37 14.18
C LYS A 291 -23.05 -14.52 13.31
N LYS A 292 -23.10 -13.84 12.15
CA LYS A 292 -24.21 -13.97 11.19
C LYS A 292 -24.36 -15.41 10.66
N ALA A 293 -23.25 -16.14 10.54
CA ALA A 293 -23.24 -17.53 10.11
C ALA A 293 -23.58 -18.53 11.23
N GLY A 294 -23.77 -18.08 12.47
CA GLY A 294 -24.09 -18.95 13.61
C GLY A 294 -22.92 -19.82 14.08
N VAL A 295 -21.67 -19.40 13.81
CA VAL A 295 -20.47 -20.11 14.26
C VAL A 295 -20.39 -20.08 15.78
N ARG A 296 -20.05 -21.21 16.41
CA ARG A 296 -19.89 -21.32 17.85
C ARG A 296 -18.59 -20.64 18.31
N TYR A 297 -18.66 -19.89 19.40
CA TYR A 297 -17.51 -19.23 20.03
C TYR A 297 -17.04 -19.97 21.28
N PHE A 298 -15.73 -19.94 21.51
CA PHE A 298 -15.11 -20.22 22.81
C PHE A 298 -14.88 -18.92 23.59
N ASN A 299 -14.44 -17.86 22.89
CA ASN A 299 -14.23 -16.53 23.46
C ASN A 299 -14.59 -15.49 22.40
N GLU A 300 -15.38 -14.49 22.80
CA GLU A 300 -15.71 -13.34 21.95
C GLU A 300 -14.50 -12.41 21.76
N LEU A 301 -14.71 -11.32 21.01
CA LEU A 301 -13.70 -10.33 20.68
C LEU A 301 -13.07 -9.71 21.95
N HIS A 302 -11.75 -9.83 22.09
CA HIS A 302 -10.99 -9.32 23.23
C HIS A 302 -9.53 -9.03 22.84
N ASP A 303 -8.79 -8.30 23.68
CA ASP A 303 -7.35 -8.11 23.50
C ASP A 303 -6.59 -9.40 23.84
N GLY A 304 -5.86 -9.91 22.85
CA GLY A 304 -4.96 -11.05 22.96
C GLY A 304 -3.48 -10.65 22.93
N PRO A 305 -2.56 -11.63 23.08
CA PRO A 305 -1.12 -11.37 23.11
C PRO A 305 -0.55 -10.74 21.84
N TYR A 306 -1.22 -10.94 20.70
CA TYR A 306 -0.78 -10.48 19.38
C TYR A 306 -1.58 -9.29 18.85
N GLY A 307 -2.68 -8.91 19.53
CA GLY A 307 -3.64 -7.91 19.09
C GLY A 307 -5.07 -8.37 19.36
N LEU A 308 -6.03 -7.81 18.64
CA LEU A 308 -7.44 -8.12 18.80
C LEU A 308 -7.77 -9.54 18.32
N THR A 309 -8.44 -10.33 19.15
CA THR A 309 -8.57 -11.79 19.00
C THR A 309 -10.00 -12.29 19.23
N ILE A 310 -10.39 -13.35 18.52
CA ILE A 310 -11.56 -14.21 18.80
C ILE A 310 -11.16 -15.68 18.82
N TYR A 311 -11.91 -16.51 19.53
CA TYR A 311 -11.78 -17.97 19.48
C TYR A 311 -13.11 -18.60 19.07
N ILE A 312 -13.10 -19.36 17.98
CA ILE A 312 -14.27 -20.01 17.39
C ILE A 312 -14.07 -21.52 17.30
N ALA A 313 -15.17 -22.25 17.08
CA ALA A 313 -15.14 -23.66 16.73
C ALA A 313 -15.29 -23.83 15.22
N ASP A 314 -14.43 -24.67 14.63
CA ASP A 314 -14.70 -25.24 13.31
C ASP A 314 -15.88 -26.25 13.38
N PRO A 315 -16.34 -26.81 12.24
CA PRO A 315 -17.46 -27.76 12.22
C PRO A 315 -17.27 -29.01 13.10
N ASP A 316 -16.02 -29.43 13.33
CA ASP A 316 -15.68 -30.59 14.16
C ASP A 316 -15.38 -30.22 15.61
N GLY A 317 -15.49 -28.95 15.98
CA GLY A 317 -15.25 -28.44 17.33
C GLY A 317 -13.78 -28.16 17.65
N THR A 318 -12.89 -28.13 16.66
CA THR A 318 -11.52 -27.65 16.83
C THR A 318 -11.53 -26.17 17.16
N LYS A 319 -10.78 -25.77 18.18
CA LYS A 319 -10.63 -24.36 18.53
C LYS A 319 -9.72 -23.67 17.51
N VAL A 320 -10.24 -22.61 16.89
CA VAL A 320 -9.53 -21.76 15.96
C VAL A 320 -9.43 -20.36 16.57
N GLU A 321 -8.21 -19.88 16.74
CA GLU A 321 -7.92 -18.50 17.11
C GLU A 321 -7.81 -17.65 15.83
N LEU A 322 -8.54 -16.54 15.75
CA LEU A 322 -8.37 -15.55 14.69
C LEU A 322 -7.94 -14.23 15.35
N TYR A 323 -6.82 -13.69 14.92
CA TYR A 323 -6.27 -12.46 15.51
C TYR A 323 -5.81 -11.47 14.45
N GLN A 324 -5.85 -10.18 14.78
CA GLN A 324 -5.35 -9.09 13.94
C GLN A 324 -4.22 -8.37 14.67
N VAL A 325 -3.03 -8.38 14.08
CA VAL A 325 -1.84 -7.78 14.69
C VAL A 325 -1.98 -6.27 14.79
N GLY A 326 -1.65 -5.71 15.97
CA GLY A 326 -1.64 -4.26 16.20
C GLY A 326 -3.01 -3.60 16.35
N ALA A 327 -4.11 -4.36 16.25
CA ALA A 327 -5.44 -3.89 16.62
C ALA A 327 -5.71 -4.11 18.12
N SER A 328 -6.53 -3.26 18.74
CA SER A 328 -7.03 -3.41 20.11
C SER A 328 -8.55 -3.28 20.18
N ALA A 329 -9.15 -3.77 21.26
CA ALA A 329 -10.59 -3.80 21.51
C ALA A 329 -11.21 -2.40 21.67
#